data_AF-A0A2G9RPQ7-F1
#
_entry.id   AF-A0A2G9RPQ7-F1
#
_cell.length_a   1.000
_cell.length_b   1.000
_cell.length_c   1.000
_cell.angle_alpha   90.00
_cell.angle_beta   90.00
_cell.angle_gamma   90.00
#
_symmetry.space_group_name_H-M   'P 1'
#
loop_
_entity.id
_entity.type
_entity.pdbx_description
1 polymer ?
#
loop_
_entity_poly.entity_id
_entity_poly.type
_entity_poly.pdbx_seq_one_letter_code
_entity_poly.pdbx_strand_id
1 'polypeptide(L)'
;MFQESKIDLLDSPSDVKKKLKKAFCEPGNIENNGVLSFVRHVLFPLKSEFVVLRDEKYGGNKTYTDYETLEKDFAEQHPDADTLYVESVDVGEENPRTVVSGLVNYVPSEEMQGRSVVLLCNLKPQKMRGVESQGMLLCASIDGDNRQVEPLDPPAECVPGERVYVEGYENGRPEAELKPKKKVFEKLQAEFRISENLHAQWKEKNFLTKQGPITCKTLRGGSIS
;
A
#
# COMPACT_ATOMS: atom_id res chain seq x y z
N MET A 1 11.46 11.25 -14.24
CA MET A 1 12.02 10.40 -13.16
C MET A 1 12.31 8.94 -13.57
N PHE A 2 12.18 8.53 -14.84
CA PHE A 2 12.27 7.10 -15.24
C PHE A 2 13.59 6.65 -15.90
N GLN A 3 14.66 7.45 -15.84
CA GLN A 3 15.93 7.12 -16.51
C GLN A 3 16.79 6.10 -15.73
N GLU A 4 16.55 5.89 -14.43
CA GLU A 4 17.41 5.02 -13.60
C GLU A 4 17.11 3.52 -13.73
N SER A 5 15.97 3.11 -14.30
CA SER A 5 15.60 1.70 -14.49
C SER A 5 15.81 1.18 -15.91
N LYS A 6 16.20 2.05 -16.85
CA LYS A 6 16.48 1.66 -18.24
C LYS A 6 17.80 0.88 -18.29
N ILE A 7 17.68 -0.42 -18.56
CA ILE A 7 18.82 -1.32 -18.76
C ILE A 7 19.25 -1.17 -20.22
N ASP A 8 20.47 -0.67 -20.43
CA ASP A 8 21.07 -0.52 -21.75
C ASP A 8 21.97 -1.72 -22.07
N LEU A 9 22.11 -2.05 -23.36
CA LEU A 9 22.91 -3.19 -23.84
C LEU A 9 24.40 -3.10 -23.48
N LEU A 10 24.90 -1.88 -23.21
CA LEU A 10 26.29 -1.60 -22.88
C LEU A 10 26.53 -1.46 -21.36
N ASP A 11 25.50 -1.68 -20.54
CA ASP A 11 25.64 -1.61 -19.09
C ASP A 11 26.58 -2.71 -18.57
N SER A 12 27.44 -2.35 -17.62
CA SER A 12 28.28 -3.35 -16.95
C SER A 12 27.41 -4.33 -16.16
N PRO A 13 27.87 -5.57 -15.90
CA PRO A 13 27.11 -6.53 -15.08
C PRO A 13 26.72 -5.97 -13.69
N SER A 14 27.56 -5.11 -13.10
CA SER A 14 27.26 -4.41 -11.85
C SER A 14 26.15 -3.37 -11.98
N ASP A 15 26.07 -2.67 -13.11
CA ASP A 15 25.06 -1.65 -13.35
C ASP A 15 23.72 -2.27 -13.69
N VAL A 16 23.69 -3.33 -14.51
CA VAL A 16 22.49 -4.15 -14.76
C VAL A 16 21.91 -4.67 -13.44
N LYS A 17 22.74 -5.18 -12.54
CA LYS A 17 22.30 -5.69 -11.23
C LYS A 17 21.70 -4.59 -10.33
N LYS A 18 22.28 -3.38 -10.35
CA LYS A 18 21.75 -2.23 -9.61
C LYS A 18 20.44 -1.73 -10.21
N LYS A 19 20.37 -1.64 -11.55
CA LYS A 19 19.19 -1.19 -12.29
C LYS A 19 18.03 -2.18 -12.14
N LEU A 20 18.27 -3.48 -12.23
CA LEU A 20 17.25 -4.51 -11.95
C LEU A 20 16.71 -4.44 -10.51
N LYS A 21 17.58 -4.19 -9.52
CA LYS A 21 17.15 -4.00 -8.12
C LYS A 21 16.33 -2.73 -7.90
N LYS A 22 16.56 -1.69 -8.70
CA LYS A 22 15.81 -0.43 -8.68
C LYS A 22 14.61 -0.42 -9.62
N ALA A 23 14.52 -1.39 -10.53
CA ALA A 23 13.48 -1.45 -11.52
C ALA A 23 12.15 -1.75 -10.82
N PHE A 24 11.23 -0.80 -10.93
CA PHE A 24 9.87 -0.97 -10.46
C PHE A 24 9.14 -1.90 -11.43
N CYS A 25 8.60 -2.99 -10.91
CA CYS A 25 7.88 -4.02 -11.67
C CYS A 25 6.52 -4.21 -11.00
N GLU A 26 5.56 -3.34 -11.34
CA GLU A 26 4.21 -3.39 -10.78
C GLU A 26 3.47 -4.62 -11.33
N PRO A 27 2.84 -5.44 -10.47
CA PRO A 27 2.10 -6.63 -10.90
C PRO A 27 0.97 -6.27 -11.87
N GLY A 28 0.95 -6.89 -13.06
CA GLY A 28 -0.06 -6.63 -14.09
C GLY A 28 0.24 -5.44 -15.01
N ASN A 29 1.25 -4.61 -14.70
CA ASN A 29 1.61 -3.48 -15.54
C ASN A 29 2.65 -3.89 -16.61
N ILE A 30 2.16 -4.11 -17.83
CA ILE A 30 2.99 -4.44 -19.00
C ILE A 30 3.56 -3.18 -19.69
N GLU A 31 2.98 -2.00 -19.47
CA GLU A 31 3.41 -0.76 -20.13
C GLU A 31 4.58 -0.13 -19.37
N ASN A 32 5.66 0.20 -20.09
CA ASN A 32 6.89 0.80 -19.53
C ASN A 32 7.64 -0.08 -18.50
N ASN A 33 7.45 -1.40 -18.52
CA ASN A 33 8.17 -2.33 -17.65
C ASN A 33 9.57 -2.66 -18.19
N GLY A 34 10.60 -2.05 -17.60
CA GLY A 34 12.00 -2.24 -18.00
C GLY A 34 12.50 -3.68 -17.86
N VAL A 35 11.92 -4.46 -16.94
CA VAL A 35 12.28 -5.87 -16.74
C VAL A 35 11.71 -6.74 -17.86
N LEU A 36 10.43 -6.56 -18.21
CA LEU A 36 9.81 -7.27 -19.34
C LEU A 36 10.48 -6.92 -20.67
N SER A 37 10.78 -5.63 -20.88
CA SER A 37 11.53 -5.19 -22.07
C SER A 37 12.91 -5.85 -22.17
N PHE A 38 13.63 -5.97 -21.05
CA PHE A 38 14.92 -6.64 -21.04
C PHE A 38 14.80 -8.14 -21.31
N VAL A 39 13.80 -8.80 -20.73
CA VAL A 39 13.55 -10.22 -20.95
C VAL A 39 13.20 -10.48 -22.43
N ARG A 40 12.34 -9.66 -23.02
CA ARG A 40 11.94 -9.74 -24.44
C ARG A 40 13.09 -9.54 -25.41
N HIS A 41 13.87 -8.47 -25.23
CA HIS A 41 14.83 -8.01 -26.24
C HIS A 41 16.26 -8.49 -26.02
N VAL A 42 16.58 -8.96 -24.81
CA VAL A 42 17.94 -9.39 -24.46
C VAL A 42 17.95 -10.85 -24.04
N LEU A 43 17.11 -11.21 -23.06
CA LEU A 43 17.21 -12.53 -22.44
C LEU A 43 16.74 -13.64 -23.38
N PHE A 44 15.55 -13.54 -23.96
CA PHE A 44 15.02 -14.56 -24.90
C PHE A 44 15.86 -14.72 -26.18
N PRO A 45 16.40 -13.63 -26.79
CA PRO A 45 17.31 -13.76 -27.93
C PRO A 45 18.66 -14.43 -27.59
N LEU A 46 19.14 -14.28 -26.35
CA LEU A 46 20.42 -14.88 -25.91
C LEU A 46 20.26 -16.26 -25.26
N LYS A 47 19.08 -16.54 -24.68
CA LYS A 47 18.73 -17.78 -23.99
C LYS A 47 17.30 -18.15 -24.34
N SER A 48 17.09 -19.39 -24.75
CA SER A 48 15.77 -19.92 -25.12
C SER A 48 14.83 -20.17 -23.93
N GLU A 49 15.27 -19.96 -22.69
CA GLU A 49 14.46 -20.16 -21.49
C GLU A 49 14.72 -19.09 -20.43
N PHE A 50 13.66 -18.73 -19.72
CA PHE A 50 13.69 -17.83 -18.57
C PHE A 50 13.06 -18.52 -17.36
N VAL A 51 13.83 -18.71 -16.29
CA VAL A 51 13.38 -19.38 -15.07
C VAL A 51 13.12 -18.35 -13.98
N VAL A 52 11.87 -18.26 -13.55
CA VAL A 52 11.47 -17.49 -12.36
C VAL A 52 11.59 -18.42 -11.16
N LEU A 53 12.61 -18.16 -10.34
CA LEU A 53 12.81 -18.87 -9.08
C LEU A 53 11.86 -18.32 -8.03
N ARG A 54 10.99 -19.17 -7.49
CA ARG A 54 10.02 -18.82 -6.44
C ARG A 54 9.85 -19.97 -5.47
N ASP A 55 9.60 -19.67 -4.21
CA ASP A 55 9.37 -20.68 -3.17
C ASP A 55 8.14 -21.55 -3.52
N GLU A 56 8.10 -22.78 -3.02
CA GLU A 56 6.99 -23.73 -3.25
C GLU A 56 5.62 -23.17 -2.81
N LYS A 57 5.61 -22.34 -1.76
CA LYS A 57 4.40 -21.64 -1.27
C LYS A 57 3.78 -20.66 -2.27
N TYR A 58 4.51 -20.26 -3.31
CA TYR A 58 4.04 -19.35 -4.38
C TYR A 58 3.99 -20.05 -5.74
N GLY A 59 3.79 -21.38 -5.73
CA GLY A 59 3.65 -22.19 -6.94
C GLY A 59 4.95 -22.74 -7.52
N GLY A 60 6.08 -22.64 -6.80
CA GLY A 60 7.37 -23.25 -7.16
C GLY A 60 8.00 -22.73 -8.46
N ASN A 61 9.28 -23.01 -8.72
CA ASN A 61 9.98 -22.46 -9.89
C ASN A 61 9.18 -22.61 -11.19
N LYS A 62 9.06 -21.53 -11.95
CA LYS A 62 8.32 -21.50 -13.22
C LYS A 62 9.26 -21.16 -14.36
N THR A 63 9.26 -21.99 -15.39
CA THR A 63 10.10 -21.82 -16.58
C THR A 63 9.25 -21.37 -17.74
N TYR A 64 9.71 -20.32 -18.42
CA TYR A 64 9.11 -19.75 -19.62
C TYR A 64 10.01 -19.99 -20.82
N THR A 65 9.44 -20.52 -21.89
CA THR A 65 10.12 -20.77 -23.17
C THR A 65 9.86 -19.69 -24.21
N ASP A 66 8.83 -18.88 -23.98
CA ASP A 66 8.39 -17.83 -24.87
C ASP A 66 7.97 -16.59 -24.08
N TYR A 67 8.17 -15.42 -24.70
CA TYR A 67 7.83 -14.14 -24.08
C TYR A 67 6.32 -13.93 -23.98
N GLU A 68 5.54 -14.48 -24.92
CA GLU A 68 4.09 -14.28 -24.98
C GLU A 68 3.38 -14.90 -23.77
N THR A 69 3.75 -16.13 -23.37
CA THR A 69 3.23 -16.72 -22.11
C THR A 69 3.74 -16.01 -20.87
N LEU A 70 4.98 -15.52 -20.86
CA LEU A 70 5.48 -14.72 -19.74
C LEU A 70 4.68 -13.43 -19.58
N GLU A 71 4.50 -12.68 -20.66
CA GLU A 71 3.77 -11.40 -20.67
C GLU A 71 2.30 -11.63 -20.33
N LYS A 72 1.68 -12.66 -20.88
CA LYS A 72 0.30 -13.05 -20.57
C LYS A 72 0.15 -13.43 -19.09
N ASP A 73 1.01 -14.29 -18.55
CA ASP A 73 0.94 -14.69 -17.14
C ASP A 73 1.23 -13.53 -16.19
N PHE A 74 2.09 -12.59 -16.61
CA PHE A 74 2.38 -11.38 -15.84
C PHE A 74 1.19 -10.40 -15.87
N ALA A 75 0.53 -10.27 -17.01
CA ALA A 75 -0.66 -9.44 -17.20
C ALA A 75 -1.92 -10.03 -16.52
N GLU A 76 -2.08 -11.35 -16.56
CA GLU A 76 -3.27 -12.05 -16.06
C GLU A 76 -3.33 -12.16 -14.53
N GLN A 77 -2.41 -11.52 -13.79
CA GLN A 77 -2.33 -11.51 -12.32
C GLN A 77 -2.60 -12.88 -11.69
N HIS A 78 -1.53 -13.63 -11.40
CA HIS A 78 -1.65 -14.82 -10.57
C HIS A 78 -2.35 -14.47 -9.23
N PRO A 79 -3.15 -15.36 -8.61
CA PRO A 79 -3.72 -15.16 -7.27
C PRO A 79 -2.68 -14.92 -6.15
N ASP A 80 -1.39 -15.02 -6.48
CA ASP A 80 -0.25 -14.67 -5.62
C ASP A 80 0.30 -13.26 -5.89
N ALA A 81 -0.36 -12.47 -6.74
CA ALA A 81 0.01 -11.08 -7.03
C ALA A 81 0.20 -10.29 -5.73
N ASP A 82 1.16 -9.38 -5.72
CA ASP A 82 1.46 -8.61 -4.52
C ASP A 82 0.27 -7.71 -4.18
N THR A 83 -0.50 -8.09 -3.16
CA THR A 83 -1.69 -7.37 -2.72
C THR A 83 -1.35 -6.16 -1.86
N LEU A 84 -0.06 -5.85 -1.71
CA LEU A 84 0.45 -4.81 -0.85
C LEU A 84 1.04 -3.66 -1.66
N TYR A 85 0.69 -2.43 -1.29
CA TYR A 85 1.46 -1.26 -1.63
C TYR A 85 2.55 -1.02 -0.59
N VAL A 86 3.62 -0.35 -1.02
CA VAL A 86 4.66 0.21 -0.15
C VAL A 86 4.69 1.70 -0.40
N GLU A 87 4.15 2.46 0.55
CA GLU A 87 3.99 3.91 0.43
C GLU A 87 5.03 4.67 1.26
N SER A 88 5.47 5.81 0.73
CA SER A 88 6.20 6.83 1.48
C SER A 88 5.20 7.91 1.89
N VAL A 89 4.89 8.00 3.18
CA VAL A 89 3.82 8.86 3.70
C VAL A 89 4.43 9.99 4.53
N ASP A 90 4.23 11.24 4.11
CA ASP A 90 4.58 12.40 4.91
C ASP A 90 3.57 12.57 6.06
N VAL A 91 4.08 12.65 7.29
CA VAL A 91 3.31 12.84 8.52
C VAL A 91 3.80 14.05 9.31
N GLY A 92 4.45 15.01 8.63
CA GLY A 92 4.99 16.22 9.27
C GLY A 92 6.21 15.98 10.16
N GLU A 93 6.87 14.83 9.99
CA GLU A 93 8.13 14.48 10.66
C GLU A 93 9.33 14.85 9.77
N GLU A 94 10.55 14.71 10.31
CA GLU A 94 11.78 15.00 9.55
C GLU A 94 11.91 14.13 8.29
N ASN A 95 11.47 12.87 8.38
CA ASN A 95 11.48 11.94 7.26
C ASN A 95 10.08 11.31 7.09
N PRO A 96 9.62 11.12 5.84
CA PRO A 96 8.42 10.34 5.56
C PRO A 96 8.54 8.92 6.12
N ARG A 97 7.39 8.36 6.51
CA ARG A 97 7.31 6.98 7.01
C ARG A 97 7.11 6.00 5.88
N THR A 98 7.70 4.82 6.01
CA THR A 98 7.34 3.69 5.14
C THR A 98 6.09 3.03 5.68
N VAL A 99 5.05 2.94 4.86
CA VAL A 99 3.79 2.27 5.18
C VAL A 99 3.60 1.12 4.20
N VAL A 100 3.01 0.03 4.67
CA VAL A 100 2.64 -1.11 3.83
C VAL A 100 1.15 -1.35 3.98
N SER A 101 0.38 -1.19 2.91
CA SER A 101 -1.08 -1.30 2.93
C SER A 101 -1.60 -2.39 1.99
N GLY A 102 -2.69 -3.07 2.38
CA GLY A 102 -3.32 -4.11 1.56
C GLY A 102 -4.37 -3.57 0.59
N LEU A 103 -4.08 -2.48 -0.12
CA LEU A 103 -5.08 -1.72 -0.88
C LEU A 103 -5.11 -2.00 -2.39
N VAL A 104 -4.18 -2.81 -2.92
CA VAL A 104 -4.05 -3.07 -4.37
C VAL A 104 -5.34 -3.54 -5.03
N ASN A 105 -6.13 -4.35 -4.33
CA ASN A 105 -7.39 -4.89 -4.86
C ASN A 105 -8.60 -3.96 -4.69
N TYR A 106 -8.42 -2.80 -4.05
CA TYR A 106 -9.51 -1.92 -3.63
C TYR A 106 -9.36 -0.49 -4.16
N VAL A 107 -8.12 0.01 -4.26
CA VAL A 107 -7.83 1.38 -4.69
C VAL A 107 -6.74 1.34 -5.76
N PRO A 108 -7.00 1.88 -6.96
CA PRO A 108 -5.98 2.00 -8.01
C PRO A 108 -4.77 2.81 -7.55
N SER A 109 -3.59 2.50 -8.07
CA SER A 109 -2.34 3.15 -7.64
C SER A 109 -2.35 4.65 -7.96
N GLU A 110 -3.03 5.06 -9.03
CA GLU A 110 -3.21 6.46 -9.44
C GLU A 110 -4.02 7.27 -8.42
N GLU A 111 -4.98 6.63 -7.74
CA GLU A 111 -5.78 7.27 -6.68
C GLU A 111 -5.06 7.36 -5.34
N MET A 112 -3.94 6.63 -5.18
CA MET A 112 -3.09 6.67 -3.99
C MET A 112 -1.99 7.74 -4.09
N GLN A 113 -1.53 8.09 -5.30
CA GLN A 113 -0.49 9.09 -5.50
C GLN A 113 -0.97 10.48 -5.11
N GLY A 114 -0.26 11.13 -4.17
CA GLY A 114 -0.59 12.47 -3.70
C GLY A 114 -1.87 12.57 -2.86
N ARG A 115 -2.43 11.43 -2.43
CA ARG A 115 -3.63 11.38 -1.61
C ARG A 115 -3.35 11.76 -0.16
N SER A 116 -4.16 12.66 0.40
CA SER A 116 -4.20 12.89 1.85
C SER A 116 -4.90 11.72 2.55
N VAL A 117 -4.29 11.22 3.62
CA VAL A 117 -4.75 9.99 4.32
C VAL A 117 -4.72 10.18 5.83
N VAL A 118 -5.47 9.34 6.55
CA VAL A 118 -5.39 9.25 8.01
C VAL A 118 -4.51 8.07 8.41
N LEU A 119 -3.44 8.35 9.17
CA LEU A 119 -2.46 7.34 9.59
C LEU A 119 -2.49 7.13 11.11
N LEU A 120 -2.48 5.87 11.54
CA LEU A 120 -2.20 5.50 12.93
C LEU A 120 -0.68 5.36 13.12
N CYS A 121 -0.09 6.34 13.80
CA CYS A 121 1.37 6.52 13.86
C CYS A 121 2.08 5.90 15.09
N ASN A 122 1.34 5.43 16.10
CA ASN A 122 1.95 4.94 17.35
C ASN A 122 1.75 3.44 17.57
N LEU A 123 1.48 2.67 16.52
CA LEU A 123 1.64 1.22 16.57
C LEU A 123 3.12 0.87 16.57
N LYS A 124 3.45 -0.27 17.19
CA LYS A 124 4.78 -0.86 17.06
C LYS A 124 5.01 -1.23 15.58
N PRO A 125 6.13 -0.81 14.95
CA PRO A 125 6.43 -1.17 13.57
C PRO A 125 6.41 -2.68 13.34
N GLN A 126 5.88 -3.10 12.19
CA GLN A 126 5.73 -4.51 11.84
C GLN A 126 6.25 -4.78 10.43
N LYS A 127 6.98 -5.90 10.28
CA LYS A 127 7.45 -6.34 8.97
C LYS A 127 6.36 -7.07 8.22
N MET A 128 6.12 -6.64 6.98
CA MET A 128 5.19 -7.24 6.02
C MET A 128 5.97 -7.52 4.74
N ARG A 129 6.05 -8.81 4.35
CA ARG A 129 6.83 -9.26 3.17
C ARG A 129 8.29 -8.74 3.13
N GLY A 130 8.90 -8.54 4.29
CA GLY A 130 10.29 -8.08 4.42
C GLY A 130 10.48 -6.56 4.53
N VAL A 131 9.43 -5.77 4.28
CA VAL A 131 9.40 -4.31 4.44
C VAL A 131 8.83 -3.97 5.82
N GLU A 132 9.47 -3.07 6.56
CA GLU A 132 8.98 -2.61 7.86
C GLU A 132 7.98 -1.48 7.68
N SER A 133 6.72 -1.72 8.05
CA SER A 133 5.68 -0.69 8.08
C SER A 133 5.73 0.08 9.40
N GLN A 134 5.74 1.40 9.32
CA GLN A 134 5.87 2.36 10.42
C GLN A 134 4.57 3.11 10.71
N GLY A 135 3.46 2.61 10.18
CA GLY A 135 2.12 3.15 10.38
C GLY A 135 1.07 2.25 9.75
N MET A 136 -0.19 2.63 9.94
CA MET A 136 -1.32 1.93 9.35
C MET A 136 -2.32 2.96 8.83
N LEU A 137 -2.65 2.88 7.54
CA LEU A 137 -3.71 3.68 6.94
C LEU A 137 -5.04 3.26 7.54
N LEU A 138 -5.82 4.22 8.05
CA LEU A 138 -7.18 3.96 8.47
C LEU A 138 -8.10 4.01 7.26
N CYS A 139 -8.89 2.95 7.09
CA CYS A 139 -9.85 2.79 6.02
C CYS A 139 -11.23 2.49 6.60
N ALA A 140 -12.27 2.94 5.92
CA ALA A 140 -13.60 2.37 6.08
C ALA A 140 -13.65 1.00 5.38
N SER A 141 -14.38 0.04 5.95
CA SER A 141 -14.62 -1.23 5.29
C SER A 141 -15.98 -1.84 5.60
N ILE A 142 -16.56 -2.51 4.60
CA ILE A 142 -17.75 -3.35 4.74
C ILE A 142 -17.36 -4.76 4.30
N ASP A 143 -17.47 -5.71 5.22
CA ASP A 143 -17.23 -7.12 4.94
C ASP A 143 -18.44 -7.76 4.23
N GLY A 144 -18.18 -8.75 3.38
CA GLY A 144 -19.17 -9.47 2.60
C GLY A 144 -18.50 -10.25 1.46
N ASP A 145 -19.32 -10.89 0.61
CA ASP A 145 -18.81 -11.64 -0.56
C ASP A 145 -17.97 -10.76 -1.51
N ASN A 146 -18.29 -9.46 -1.55
CA ASN A 146 -17.48 -8.45 -2.22
C ASN A 146 -17.04 -7.39 -1.21
N ARG A 147 -15.98 -7.70 -0.45
CA ARG A 147 -15.42 -6.79 0.56
C ARG A 147 -15.07 -5.44 -0.07
N GLN A 148 -15.53 -4.36 0.56
CA GLN A 148 -15.25 -3.00 0.12
C GLN A 148 -14.36 -2.31 1.13
N VAL A 149 -13.38 -1.55 0.62
CA VAL A 149 -12.41 -0.80 1.44
C VAL A 149 -12.20 0.57 0.81
N GLU A 150 -12.31 1.62 1.61
CA GLU A 150 -12.05 3.00 1.20
C GLU A 150 -11.12 3.67 2.22
N PRO A 151 -9.99 4.28 1.82
CA PRO A 151 -9.19 5.10 2.71
C PRO A 151 -10.03 6.23 3.32
N LEU A 152 -9.78 6.54 4.60
CA LEU A 152 -10.43 7.70 5.23
C LEU A 152 -9.83 9.00 4.71
N ASP A 153 -10.71 9.97 4.50
CA ASP A 153 -10.41 11.26 3.91
C ASP A 153 -10.41 12.36 4.99
N PRO A 154 -9.26 13.02 5.24
CA PRO A 154 -9.25 14.26 5.99
C PRO A 154 -9.79 15.42 5.14
N PRO A 155 -10.19 16.55 5.77
CA PRO A 155 -10.50 17.78 5.06
C PRO A 155 -9.37 18.22 4.11
N ALA A 156 -9.72 18.85 2.99
CA ALA A 156 -8.78 19.22 1.94
C ALA A 156 -7.73 20.26 2.39
N GLU A 157 -8.04 21.04 3.42
CA GLU A 157 -7.20 22.09 3.99
C GLU A 157 -6.15 21.54 4.98
N CYS A 158 -6.20 20.25 5.32
CA CYS A 158 -5.25 19.63 6.23
C CYS A 158 -3.85 19.56 5.62
N VAL A 159 -2.85 19.73 6.48
CA VAL A 159 -1.43 19.56 6.12
C VAL A 159 -0.88 18.27 6.73
N PRO A 160 0.18 17.67 6.14
CA PRO A 160 0.86 16.54 6.75
C PRO A 160 1.24 16.78 8.22
N GLY A 161 0.94 15.79 9.07
CA GLY A 161 1.16 15.86 10.51
C GLY A 161 0.07 16.56 11.32
N GLU A 162 -1.01 17.03 10.67
CA GLU A 162 -2.17 17.49 11.41
C GLU A 162 -2.79 16.36 12.24
N ARG A 163 -3.06 16.66 13.50
CA ARG A 163 -3.52 15.67 14.46
C ARG A 163 -5.02 15.40 14.30
N VAL A 164 -5.36 14.14 14.06
CA VAL A 164 -6.72 13.62 14.18
C VAL A 164 -7.04 13.27 15.64
N TYR A 165 -8.23 13.64 16.10
CA TYR A 165 -8.74 13.33 17.44
C TYR A 165 -10.22 13.01 17.40
N VAL A 166 -10.75 12.37 18.44
CA VAL A 166 -12.20 12.20 18.60
C VAL A 166 -12.75 13.40 19.37
N GLU A 167 -13.92 13.89 18.95
CA GLU A 167 -14.66 14.97 19.63
C GLU A 167 -14.73 14.77 21.16
N GLY A 168 -14.36 15.80 21.91
CA GLY A 168 -14.27 15.75 23.38
C GLY A 168 -13.01 15.09 23.94
N TYR A 169 -12.07 14.67 23.09
CA TYR A 169 -10.77 14.09 23.46
C TYR A 169 -9.57 14.84 22.83
N GLU A 170 -9.76 16.11 22.47
CA GLU A 170 -8.79 16.97 21.80
C GLU A 170 -7.47 17.07 22.58
N ASN A 171 -7.60 17.17 23.90
CA ASN A 171 -6.50 17.39 24.83
C ASN A 171 -5.81 16.10 25.29
N GLY A 172 -6.27 14.93 24.84
CA GLY A 172 -5.61 13.66 25.14
C GLY A 172 -4.16 13.68 24.65
N ARG A 173 -3.27 12.92 25.29
CA ARG A 173 -1.89 12.72 24.79
C ARG A 173 -1.74 11.26 24.35
N PRO A 174 -1.32 10.99 23.10
CA PRO A 174 -1.08 9.63 22.66
C PRO A 174 0.06 9.00 23.46
N GLU A 175 -0.02 7.69 23.72
CA GLU A 175 1.16 6.92 24.14
C GLU A 175 2.20 6.98 23.01
N ALA A 176 3.49 7.10 23.36
CA ALA A 176 4.57 7.12 22.38
C ALA A 176 4.60 5.87 21.49
N GLU A 177 4.26 4.71 22.07
CA GLU A 177 4.04 3.45 21.37
C GLU A 177 2.93 2.66 22.08
N LEU A 178 1.96 2.15 21.31
CA LEU A 178 0.91 1.27 21.79
C LEU A 178 1.47 -0.12 22.08
N LYS A 179 1.23 -0.61 23.30
CA LYS A 179 1.69 -1.94 23.72
C LYS A 179 0.78 -3.04 23.12
N PRO A 180 1.28 -3.93 22.24
CA PRO A 180 0.44 -4.94 21.58
C PRO A 180 -0.32 -5.85 22.55
N LYS A 181 0.29 -6.17 23.70
CA LYS A 181 -0.34 -7.00 24.74
C LYS A 181 -1.60 -6.37 25.36
N LYS A 182 -1.74 -5.05 25.33
CA LYS A 182 -2.90 -4.36 25.90
C LYS A 182 -4.12 -4.35 24.96
N LYS A 183 -3.89 -4.58 23.66
CA LYS A 183 -4.89 -4.52 22.59
C LYS A 183 -5.75 -3.25 22.64
N VAL A 184 -5.11 -2.10 22.83
CA VAL A 184 -5.82 -0.82 23.05
C VAL A 184 -6.58 -0.42 21.78
N PHE A 185 -5.90 -0.47 20.64
CA PHE A 185 -6.51 -0.10 19.37
C PHE A 185 -7.68 -1.02 19.04
N GLU A 186 -7.52 -2.34 19.15
CA GLU A 186 -8.53 -3.33 18.82
C GLU A 186 -9.80 -3.19 19.69
N LYS A 187 -9.64 -2.81 20.96
CA LYS A 187 -10.77 -2.50 21.86
C LYS A 187 -11.53 -1.26 21.41
N LEU A 188 -10.83 -0.22 20.96
CA LEU A 188 -11.47 1.01 20.46
C LEU A 188 -12.08 0.78 19.07
N GLN A 189 -11.35 0.10 18.19
CA GLN A 189 -11.71 -0.25 16.83
C GLN A 189 -13.01 -1.04 16.75
N ALA A 190 -13.26 -1.94 17.71
CA ALA A 190 -14.52 -2.68 17.80
C ALA A 190 -15.75 -1.76 17.80
N GLU A 191 -15.59 -0.52 18.27
CA GLU A 191 -16.63 0.51 18.37
C GLU A 191 -16.50 1.62 17.30
N PHE A 192 -15.51 1.55 16.41
CA PHE A 192 -15.37 2.51 15.32
C PHE A 192 -16.35 2.21 14.19
N ARG A 193 -17.09 3.22 13.75
CA ARG A 193 -18.10 3.08 12.70
C ARG A 193 -18.10 4.31 11.80
N ILE A 194 -18.51 4.11 10.55
CA ILE A 194 -18.89 5.18 9.64
C ILE A 194 -20.37 5.50 9.84
N SER A 195 -20.68 6.77 10.06
CA SER A 195 -22.06 7.21 10.26
C SER A 195 -22.86 7.22 8.94
N GLU A 196 -24.19 7.30 9.04
CA GLU A 196 -24.97 8.01 8.01
C GLU A 196 -24.39 9.41 7.88
N ASN A 197 -24.20 10.07 6.75
CA ASN A 197 -23.34 11.28 6.61
C ASN A 197 -21.86 10.97 6.41
N LEU A 198 -21.43 9.70 6.45
CA LEU A 198 -20.09 9.26 6.05
C LEU A 198 -18.96 9.76 6.95
N HIS A 199 -19.25 10.13 8.20
CA HIS A 199 -18.21 10.55 9.14
C HIS A 199 -17.63 9.35 9.87
N ALA A 200 -16.31 9.32 10.05
CA ALA A 200 -15.64 8.37 10.92
C ALA A 200 -15.96 8.70 12.39
N GLN A 201 -16.42 7.71 13.16
CA GLN A 201 -16.89 7.92 14.53
C GLN A 201 -16.41 6.84 15.51
N TRP A 202 -16.29 7.23 16.78
CA TRP A 202 -16.20 6.33 17.93
C TRP A 202 -17.29 6.68 18.93
N LYS A 203 -18.21 5.75 19.23
CA LYS A 203 -19.35 6.00 20.15
C LYS A 203 -20.15 7.25 19.76
N GLU A 204 -20.49 7.38 18.48
CA GLU A 204 -21.22 8.53 17.90
C GLU A 204 -20.48 9.88 17.94
N LYS A 205 -19.21 9.88 18.37
CA LYS A 205 -18.36 11.07 18.38
C LYS A 205 -17.47 11.09 17.15
N ASN A 206 -17.43 12.23 16.44
CA ASN A 206 -16.71 12.33 15.19
C ASN A 206 -15.19 12.32 15.40
N PHE A 207 -14.48 11.69 14.47
CA PHE A 207 -13.06 11.94 14.24
C PHE A 207 -12.95 13.29 13.55
N LEU A 208 -12.11 14.17 14.09
CA LEU A 208 -11.98 15.55 13.71
C LEU A 208 -10.49 15.92 13.55
N THR A 209 -10.28 16.95 12.75
CA THR A 209 -9.07 17.79 12.70
C THR A 209 -9.46 19.21 13.09
N LYS A 210 -8.52 20.16 13.03
CA LYS A 210 -8.89 21.58 13.21
C LYS A 210 -9.72 22.11 12.03
N GLN A 211 -9.62 21.45 10.87
CA GLN A 211 -10.31 21.86 9.65
C GLN A 211 -11.71 21.25 9.50
N GLY A 212 -12.00 20.13 10.18
CA GLY A 212 -13.29 19.47 10.07
C GLY A 212 -13.26 17.96 10.30
N PRO A 213 -14.38 17.27 10.02
CA PRO A 213 -14.52 15.84 10.25
C PRO A 213 -13.74 14.99 9.25
N ILE A 214 -13.32 13.81 9.71
CA ILE A 214 -12.79 12.74 8.86
C ILE A 214 -13.96 11.98 8.24
N THR A 215 -13.90 11.71 6.95
CA THR A 215 -14.98 11.07 6.21
C THR A 215 -14.50 9.85 5.41
N CYS A 216 -15.43 9.14 4.78
CA CYS A 216 -15.14 8.23 3.66
C CYS A 216 -16.06 8.55 2.48
N LYS A 217 -15.83 7.91 1.33
CA LYS A 217 -16.52 8.25 0.08
C LYS A 217 -17.96 7.72 0.06
N THR A 218 -18.18 6.45 0.43
CA THR A 218 -19.51 5.82 0.28
C THR A 218 -19.92 4.80 1.38
N LEU A 219 -18.98 4.26 2.17
CA LEU A 219 -19.23 3.11 3.07
C LEU A 219 -19.99 3.42 4.38
N ARG A 220 -21.26 3.86 4.28
CA ARG A 220 -22.16 4.09 5.44
C ARG A 220 -22.32 2.83 6.29
N GLY A 221 -22.25 2.98 7.61
CA GLY A 221 -22.34 1.87 8.56
C GLY A 221 -21.13 0.94 8.57
N GLY A 222 -20.11 1.21 7.75
CA GLY A 222 -18.88 0.44 7.70
C GLY A 222 -18.10 0.47 9.02
N SER A 223 -17.23 -0.52 9.18
CA SER A 223 -16.22 -0.52 10.23
C SER A 223 -15.02 0.34 9.82
N ILE A 224 -14.15 0.68 10.78
CA ILE A 224 -12.86 1.34 10.48
C ILE A 224 -11.74 0.37 10.84
N SER A 225 -10.79 0.21 9.92
CA SER A 225 -9.63 -0.68 10.07
C SER A 225 -8.35 -0.11 9.51
#